data_AF-A0A968D1V4-F1
#
_entry.id   AF-A0A968D1V4-F1
#
_cell.length_a   1.000
_cell.length_b   1.000
_cell.length_c   1.000
_cell.angle_alpha   90.00
_cell.angle_beta   90.00
_cell.angle_gamma   90.00
#
_symmetry.space_group_name_H-M   'P 1'
#
loop_
_entity.id
_entity.type
_entity.pdbx_description
1 polymer ?
#
loop_
_entity_poly.entity_id
_entity_poly.type
_entity_poly.pdbx_seq_one_letter_code
_entity_poly.pdbx_strand_id
1 'polypeptide(L)'
;MLRNYLKIAFRTFWKHKTFSVINLIGLAVSLAVCLLLIAFIRHQQRFDQFHTKADRIYRVITDIRDQHIGRLSLATTPAPLAEALRTNHPQIAAITQIRRLGMKATYENTTFSFSGIYAEPSFFELFDFPFISGDVSTVLREPFSIVLTEKLAQQFFGTANAVGKVLIRENGDPYIVTGVMRDPPAASHLQFEALVAYATLQVFETRTPGSLALDDWQYFSSTYTYLLLSEDAALADLRHGLATSKLRGRYHPDRPNKFGQTVERFDLQALTDINLGRELSN
;
A
#
# COMPACT_ATOMS: atom_id res chain seq x y z
N MET A 1 17.70 -35.72 46.68
CA MET A 1 18.75 -34.67 46.78
C MET A 1 18.29 -33.31 46.24
N LEU A 2 17.63 -33.23 45.08
CA LEU A 2 17.11 -31.97 44.50
C LEU A 2 16.30 -31.09 45.48
N ARG A 3 15.44 -31.73 46.29
CA ARG A 3 14.65 -31.06 47.34
C ARG A 3 15.50 -30.31 48.36
N ASN A 4 16.66 -30.84 48.73
CA ASN A 4 17.52 -30.21 49.72
C ASN A 4 18.26 -29.01 49.12
N TYR A 5 18.73 -29.12 47.87
CA TYR A 5 19.33 -28.00 47.14
C TYR A 5 18.34 -26.85 46.92
N LEU A 6 17.10 -27.14 46.53
CA LEU A 6 16.04 -26.13 46.38
C LEU A 6 15.72 -25.44 47.72
N LYS A 7 15.65 -26.20 48.82
CA LYS A 7 15.41 -25.65 50.17
C LYS A 7 16.53 -24.72 50.63
N ILE A 8 17.79 -25.08 50.34
CA ILE A 8 18.96 -24.24 50.66
C ILE A 8 18.94 -22.97 49.81
N ALA A 9 18.71 -23.08 48.50
CA ALA A 9 18.63 -21.93 47.59
C ALA A 9 17.55 -20.92 48.04
N PHE A 10 16.36 -21.40 48.39
CA PHE A 10 15.26 -20.54 48.85
C PHE A 10 15.58 -19.82 50.16
N ARG A 11 16.25 -20.50 51.11
CA ARG A 11 16.69 -19.89 52.38
C ARG A 11 17.77 -18.82 52.14
N THR A 12 18.66 -19.04 51.18
CA THR A 12 19.69 -18.06 50.77
C THR A 12 19.06 -16.83 50.10
N PHE A 13 18.09 -17.02 49.20
CA PHE A 13 17.33 -15.92 48.59
C PHE A 13 16.63 -15.05 49.65
N TRP A 14 16.03 -15.68 50.67
CA TRP A 14 15.37 -14.96 51.76
C TRP A 14 16.35 -14.27 52.72
N LYS A 15 17.60 -14.74 52.81
CA LYS A 15 18.66 -14.11 53.61
C LYS A 15 19.25 -12.88 52.92
N HIS A 16 19.37 -12.91 51.59
CA HIS A 16 19.93 -11.82 50.77
C HIS A 16 18.87 -11.13 49.90
N LYS A 17 17.78 -10.66 50.51
CA LYS A 17 16.56 -10.20 49.82
C LYS A 17 16.82 -9.10 48.80
N THR A 18 17.54 -8.03 49.17
CA THR A 18 17.75 -6.87 48.30
C THR A 18 18.51 -7.25 47.03
N PHE A 19 19.63 -7.97 47.18
CA PHE A 19 20.43 -8.44 46.04
C PHE A 19 19.64 -9.41 45.14
N SER A 20 18.88 -10.31 45.77
CA SER A 20 18.03 -11.26 45.07
C SER A 20 16.92 -10.59 44.26
N VAL A 21 16.28 -9.57 44.84
CA VAL A 21 15.21 -8.78 44.19
C VAL A 21 15.77 -7.98 43.03
N ILE A 22 16.90 -7.29 43.19
CA ILE A 22 17.52 -6.51 42.11
C ILE A 22 17.85 -7.41 40.91
N ASN A 23 18.49 -8.57 41.15
CA ASN A 23 18.82 -9.50 40.06
C ASN A 23 17.58 -10.12 39.42
N LEU A 24 16.57 -10.48 40.21
CA LEU A 24 15.32 -11.03 39.70
C LEU A 24 14.57 -10.02 38.84
N ILE A 25 14.48 -8.77 39.27
CA ILE A 25 13.86 -7.69 38.50
C ILE A 25 14.66 -7.42 37.22
N GLY A 26 15.98 -7.32 37.31
CA GLY A 26 16.83 -7.12 36.13
C GLY A 26 16.67 -8.22 35.08
N LEU A 27 16.62 -9.49 35.52
CA LEU A 27 16.36 -10.63 34.65
C LEU A 27 14.93 -10.63 34.07
N ALA A 28 13.93 -10.31 34.91
CA ALA A 28 12.53 -10.26 34.47
C ALA A 28 12.32 -9.16 33.43
N VAL A 29 12.90 -7.97 33.65
CA VAL A 29 12.83 -6.84 32.72
C VAL A 29 13.54 -7.16 31.41
N SER A 30 14.76 -7.71 31.45
CA SER A 30 15.49 -8.05 30.22
C SER A 30 14.77 -9.12 29.40
N LEU A 31 14.21 -10.15 30.05
CA LEU A 31 13.41 -11.17 29.39
C LEU A 31 12.11 -10.59 28.81
N ALA A 32 11.42 -9.71 29.54
CA ALA A 32 10.21 -9.05 29.06
C ALA A 32 10.50 -8.19 27.81
N VAL A 33 11.57 -7.38 27.84
CA VAL A 33 12.00 -6.59 26.69
C VAL A 33 12.34 -7.49 25.50
N CYS A 34 13.06 -8.59 25.72
CA CYS A 34 13.39 -9.56 24.67
C CYS A 34 12.14 -10.18 24.03
N LEU A 35 11.16 -10.60 24.85
CA LEU A 35 9.89 -11.16 24.34
C LEU A 35 9.06 -10.14 23.57
N LEU A 36 9.01 -8.88 24.03
CA LEU A 36 8.34 -7.79 23.32
C LEU A 36 8.99 -7.53 21.96
N LEU A 37 10.32 -7.54 21.86
CA LEU A 37 11.02 -7.39 20.59
C LEU A 37 10.73 -8.56 19.63
N ILE A 38 10.73 -9.80 20.13
CA ILE A 38 10.38 -10.97 19.30
C ILE A 38 8.93 -10.87 18.80
N ALA A 39 8.00 -10.51 19.67
CA ALA A 39 6.59 -10.33 19.31
C ALA A 39 6.42 -9.20 18.27
N PHE A 40 7.14 -8.10 18.43
CA PHE A 40 7.16 -6.98 17.50
C PHE A 40 7.70 -7.41 16.13
N ILE A 41 8.88 -8.03 16.06
CA ILE A 41 9.46 -8.51 14.79
C ILE A 41 8.50 -9.49 14.09
N ARG A 42 7.93 -10.44 14.83
CA ARG A 42 6.95 -11.39 14.28
C ARG A 42 5.69 -10.68 13.76
N HIS A 43 5.22 -9.64 14.44
CA HIS A 43 4.10 -8.86 13.96
C HIS A 43 4.46 -8.14 12.66
N GLN A 44 5.64 -7.53 12.57
CA GLN A 44 6.07 -6.81 11.38
C GLN A 44 6.30 -7.74 10.17
N GLN A 45 6.77 -8.97 10.40
CA GLN A 45 6.94 -9.97 9.32
C GLN A 45 5.62 -10.48 8.73
N ARG A 46 4.48 -10.28 9.41
CA ARG A 46 3.16 -10.70 8.92
C ARG A 46 2.51 -9.70 7.97
N PHE A 47 3.08 -8.51 7.80
CA PHE A 47 2.54 -7.50 6.90
C PHE A 47 2.47 -8.02 5.47
N ASP A 48 1.31 -7.87 4.85
CA ASP A 48 1.00 -8.24 3.46
C ASP A 48 1.22 -9.74 3.10
N GLN A 49 1.51 -10.60 4.10
CA GLN A 49 1.70 -12.05 3.91
C GLN A 49 0.41 -12.82 3.58
N PHE A 50 -0.75 -12.17 3.66
CA PHE A 50 -2.03 -12.80 3.36
C PHE A 50 -2.32 -12.88 1.85
N HIS A 51 -1.54 -12.20 1.02
CA HIS A 51 -1.63 -12.31 -0.43
C HIS A 51 -0.93 -13.58 -0.93
N THR A 52 -1.65 -14.38 -1.70
CA THR A 52 -1.21 -15.64 -2.30
C THR A 52 -0.01 -15.48 -3.23
N LYS A 53 0.17 -14.30 -3.83
CA LYS A 53 1.25 -13.96 -4.77
C LYS A 53 2.27 -12.96 -4.18
N ALA A 54 2.33 -12.83 -2.85
CA ALA A 54 3.12 -11.77 -2.18
C ALA A 54 4.60 -11.73 -2.60
N ASP A 55 5.17 -12.89 -2.91
CA ASP A 55 6.56 -13.07 -3.35
C ASP A 55 6.85 -12.50 -4.76
N ARG A 56 5.80 -12.34 -5.58
CA ARG A 56 5.88 -11.87 -6.97
C ARG A 56 5.30 -10.47 -7.17
N ILE A 57 4.76 -9.86 -6.13
CA ILE A 57 4.22 -8.50 -6.19
C ILE A 57 5.30 -7.51 -5.81
N TYR A 58 5.47 -6.50 -6.65
CA TYR A 58 6.44 -5.43 -6.44
C TYR A 58 5.80 -4.07 -6.59
N ARG A 59 6.21 -3.12 -5.74
CA ARG A 59 5.97 -1.69 -5.94
C ARG A 59 7.11 -1.10 -6.74
N VAL A 60 6.78 -0.30 -7.74
CA VAL A 60 7.77 0.49 -8.48
C VAL A 60 8.10 1.75 -7.68
N ILE A 61 9.39 1.98 -7.46
CA ILE A 61 9.91 3.15 -6.73
C ILE A 61 10.70 4.05 -7.67
N THR A 62 10.73 5.34 -7.37
CA THR A 62 11.48 6.33 -8.14
C THR A 62 12.64 6.88 -7.32
N ASP A 63 13.86 6.76 -7.82
CA ASP A 63 15.03 7.46 -7.28
C ASP A 63 15.32 8.70 -8.14
N ILE A 64 15.20 9.87 -7.53
CA ILE A 64 15.48 11.18 -8.12
C ILE A 64 16.75 11.72 -7.47
N ARG A 65 17.65 12.28 -8.28
CA ARG A 65 18.77 13.07 -7.78
C ARG A 65 18.68 14.47 -8.31
N ASP A 66 18.90 15.40 -7.41
CA ASP A 66 18.84 16.81 -7.68
C ASP A 66 20.00 17.50 -6.95
N GLN A 67 20.57 18.50 -7.59
CA GLN A 67 21.78 19.15 -7.11
C GLN A 67 21.56 19.98 -5.82
N HIS A 68 20.32 20.35 -5.52
CA HIS A 68 19.94 21.20 -4.38
C HIS A 68 19.34 20.39 -3.22
N ILE A 69 18.54 19.35 -3.50
CA ILE A 69 17.86 18.51 -2.49
C ILE A 69 18.54 17.14 -2.28
N GLY A 70 19.56 16.79 -3.07
CA GLY A 70 20.29 15.52 -2.92
C GLY A 70 19.55 14.34 -3.58
N ARG A 71 19.53 13.18 -2.91
CA ARG A 71 18.81 11.98 -3.39
C ARG A 71 17.45 11.90 -2.72
N LEU A 72 16.39 11.87 -3.52
CA LEU A 72 15.01 11.68 -3.10
C LEU A 72 14.51 10.33 -3.62
N SER A 73 13.96 9.52 -2.74
CA SER A 73 13.43 8.19 -3.06
C SER A 73 11.95 8.16 -2.77
N LEU A 74 11.15 7.88 -3.79
CA LEU A 74 9.70 7.97 -3.74
C LEU A 74 9.08 6.58 -3.88
N ALA A 75 8.03 6.33 -3.10
CA ALA A 75 7.20 5.13 -3.20
C ALA A 75 6.26 5.14 -4.42
N THR A 76 6.27 6.23 -5.17
CA THR A 76 5.36 6.57 -6.25
C THR A 76 6.10 6.78 -7.56
N THR A 77 5.34 6.86 -8.64
CA THR A 77 5.81 7.00 -10.01
C THR A 77 4.92 7.98 -10.78
N PRO A 78 5.34 8.41 -11.99
CA PRO A 78 4.43 9.06 -12.92
C PRO A 78 3.29 8.12 -13.29
N ALA A 79 2.10 8.67 -13.47
CA ALA A 79 0.95 7.91 -13.98
C ALA A 79 1.23 7.25 -15.34
N PRO A 80 1.85 7.89 -16.35
CA PRO A 80 2.03 7.26 -17.66
C PRO A 80 3.06 6.11 -17.67
N LEU A 81 3.77 5.87 -16.54
CA LEU A 81 4.72 4.76 -16.42
C LEU A 81 4.05 3.40 -16.62
N ALA A 82 2.85 3.19 -16.04
CA ALA A 82 2.21 1.88 -16.07
C ALA A 82 1.97 1.38 -17.50
N GLU A 83 1.46 2.24 -18.38
CA GLU A 83 1.21 1.87 -19.78
C GLU A 83 2.50 1.54 -20.54
N ALA A 84 3.57 2.28 -20.27
CA ALA A 84 4.87 1.99 -20.85
C ALA A 84 5.43 0.65 -20.36
N LEU A 85 5.16 0.27 -19.10
CA LEU A 85 5.55 -1.03 -18.56
C LEU A 85 4.73 -2.17 -19.18
N ARG A 86 3.41 -2.01 -19.29
CA ARG A 86 2.51 -2.98 -19.95
C ARG A 86 2.98 -3.29 -21.38
N THR A 87 3.38 -2.26 -22.12
CA THR A 87 3.76 -2.40 -23.54
C THR A 87 5.15 -3.03 -23.73
N ASN A 88 6.14 -2.67 -22.89
CA ASN A 88 7.55 -2.98 -23.17
C ASN A 88 8.11 -4.16 -22.35
N HIS A 89 7.38 -4.66 -21.36
CA HIS A 89 7.87 -5.68 -20.43
C HIS A 89 6.90 -6.87 -20.34
N PRO A 90 6.96 -7.82 -21.30
CA PRO A 90 6.05 -8.98 -21.34
C PRO A 90 6.20 -9.93 -20.14
N GLN A 91 7.32 -9.82 -19.40
CA GLN A 91 7.53 -10.55 -18.15
C GLN A 91 6.60 -10.11 -17.00
N ILE A 92 5.89 -8.98 -17.14
CA ILE A 92 4.93 -8.51 -16.15
C ILE A 92 3.55 -9.11 -16.46
N ALA A 93 3.01 -9.90 -15.53
CA ALA A 93 1.71 -10.56 -15.68
C ALA A 93 0.53 -9.60 -15.49
N ALA A 94 0.63 -8.68 -14.53
CA ALA A 94 -0.39 -7.66 -14.27
C ALA A 94 0.24 -6.38 -13.71
N ILE A 95 -0.37 -5.23 -13.97
CA ILE A 95 -0.01 -3.92 -13.41
C ILE A 95 -1.27 -3.28 -12.87
N THR A 96 -1.18 -2.65 -11.71
CA THR A 96 -2.23 -1.79 -11.17
C THR A 96 -1.63 -0.48 -10.67
N GLN A 97 -2.30 0.62 -10.97
CA GLN A 97 -2.04 1.91 -10.34
C GLN A 97 -3.06 2.21 -9.27
N ILE A 98 -2.59 2.91 -8.24
CA ILE A 98 -3.45 3.46 -7.20
C ILE A 98 -3.10 4.91 -6.86
N ARG A 99 -4.09 5.67 -6.40
CA ARG A 99 -3.90 6.98 -5.76
C ARG A 99 -4.66 7.04 -4.45
N ARG A 100 -4.03 7.51 -3.38
CA ARG A 100 -4.70 7.75 -2.10
C ARG A 100 -5.73 8.87 -2.25
N LEU A 101 -6.83 8.75 -1.53
CA LEU A 101 -7.96 9.66 -1.56
C LEU A 101 -8.50 9.85 -0.13
N GLY A 102 -8.77 11.09 0.26
CA GLY A 102 -9.73 11.39 1.31
C GLY A 102 -11.06 11.73 0.66
N MET A 103 -12.14 11.07 1.05
CA MET A 103 -13.46 11.29 0.47
C MET A 103 -14.46 11.64 1.57
N LYS A 104 -15.31 12.61 1.28
CA LYS A 104 -16.50 12.91 2.06
C LYS A 104 -17.71 12.65 1.18
N ALA A 105 -18.62 11.79 1.65
CA ALA A 105 -19.82 11.44 0.91
C ALA A 105 -21.05 11.38 1.82
N THR A 106 -22.20 11.65 1.22
CA THR A 106 -23.51 11.72 1.85
C THR A 106 -24.40 10.60 1.32
N TYR A 107 -25.11 9.94 2.22
CA TYR A 107 -26.27 9.11 1.91
C TYR A 107 -27.45 9.63 2.72
N GLU A 108 -28.55 9.94 2.05
CA GLU A 108 -29.71 10.61 2.63
C GLU A 108 -29.29 11.89 3.39
N ASN A 109 -29.42 11.91 4.72
CA ASN A 109 -29.06 13.06 5.56
C ASN A 109 -27.76 12.84 6.36
N THR A 110 -27.03 11.75 6.11
CA THR A 110 -25.83 11.38 6.86
C THR A 110 -24.59 11.49 5.99
N THR A 111 -23.57 12.16 6.51
CA THR A 111 -22.32 12.40 5.79
C THR A 111 -21.14 11.88 6.59
N PHE A 112 -20.29 11.09 5.94
CA PHE A 112 -19.06 10.56 6.53
C PHE A 112 -17.85 10.98 5.71
N SER A 113 -16.74 11.23 6.42
CA SER A 113 -15.42 11.36 5.83
C SER A 113 -14.67 10.05 6.05
N PHE A 114 -14.07 9.52 5.00
CA PHE A 114 -13.36 8.25 5.02
C PHE A 114 -12.15 8.29 4.09
N SER A 115 -11.20 7.40 4.37
CA SER A 115 -10.03 7.15 3.55
C SER A 115 -10.34 6.16 2.45
N GLY A 116 -9.88 6.44 1.25
CA GLY A 116 -10.08 5.58 0.10
C GLY A 116 -8.88 5.57 -0.83
N ILE A 117 -8.99 4.76 -1.86
CA ILE A 117 -7.97 4.62 -2.88
C ILE A 117 -8.66 4.57 -4.24
N TYR A 118 -8.21 5.40 -5.19
CA TYR A 118 -8.50 5.15 -6.60
C TYR A 118 -7.68 3.95 -7.05
N ALA A 119 -8.31 2.92 -7.60
CA ALA A 119 -7.64 1.70 -8.01
C ALA A 119 -8.11 1.23 -9.40
N GLU A 120 -7.18 0.71 -10.20
CA GLU A 120 -7.50 0.07 -11.48
C GLU A 120 -8.22 -1.28 -11.24
N PRO A 121 -8.98 -1.79 -12.23
CA PRO A 121 -9.63 -3.11 -12.11
C PRO A 121 -8.66 -4.26 -11.79
N SER A 122 -7.43 -4.18 -12.31
CA SER A 122 -6.36 -5.16 -12.07
C SER A 122 -5.90 -5.21 -10.61
N PHE A 123 -6.35 -4.31 -9.73
CA PHE A 123 -6.04 -4.34 -8.30
C PHE A 123 -6.30 -5.73 -7.68
N PHE A 124 -7.41 -6.38 -8.03
CA PHE A 124 -7.77 -7.70 -7.50
C PHE A 124 -7.07 -8.87 -8.20
N GLU A 125 -6.33 -8.63 -9.28
CA GLU A 125 -5.43 -9.63 -9.85
C GLU A 125 -4.13 -9.76 -9.04
N LEU A 126 -3.76 -8.66 -8.35
CA LEU A 126 -2.58 -8.58 -7.49
C LEU A 126 -2.92 -8.87 -6.03
N PHE A 127 -3.97 -8.25 -5.48
CA PHE A 127 -4.23 -8.26 -4.04
C PHE A 127 -5.46 -9.09 -3.66
N ASP A 128 -5.22 -10.10 -2.80
CA ASP A 128 -6.26 -10.99 -2.27
C ASP A 128 -7.09 -10.40 -1.12
N PHE A 129 -7.76 -9.27 -1.36
CA PHE A 129 -8.72 -8.73 -0.42
C PHE A 129 -10.08 -9.47 -0.52
N PRO A 130 -10.62 -10.04 0.58
CA PRO A 130 -11.83 -10.87 0.50
C PRO A 130 -13.09 -10.07 0.18
N PHE A 131 -13.84 -10.48 -0.84
CA PHE A 131 -15.16 -9.93 -1.16
C PHE A 131 -16.28 -10.53 -0.32
N ILE A 132 -17.30 -9.71 -0.06
CA ILE A 132 -18.56 -10.11 0.56
C ILE A 132 -19.68 -10.12 -0.48
N SER A 133 -19.76 -9.08 -1.31
CA SER A 133 -20.76 -8.96 -2.38
C SER A 133 -20.26 -8.11 -3.54
N GLY A 134 -20.88 -8.26 -4.72
CA GLY A 134 -20.42 -7.69 -5.98
C GLY A 134 -19.63 -8.70 -6.82
N ASP A 135 -19.38 -8.36 -8.08
CA ASP A 135 -18.63 -9.20 -9.01
C ASP A 135 -17.23 -8.63 -9.23
N VAL A 136 -16.22 -9.32 -8.69
CA VAL A 136 -14.80 -8.96 -8.76
C VAL A 136 -14.33 -8.75 -10.19
N SER A 137 -14.93 -9.45 -11.16
CA SER A 137 -14.57 -9.29 -12.56
C SER A 137 -15.03 -7.98 -13.16
N THR A 138 -16.04 -7.30 -12.58
CA THR A 138 -16.66 -6.09 -13.15
C THR A 138 -16.45 -4.82 -12.32
N VAL A 139 -16.14 -4.95 -11.02
CA VAL A 139 -15.88 -3.80 -10.14
C VAL A 139 -14.72 -2.94 -10.65
N LEU A 140 -14.76 -1.64 -10.30
CA LEU A 140 -13.75 -0.63 -10.63
C LEU A 140 -13.55 -0.34 -12.13
N ARG A 141 -14.31 -0.98 -13.03
CA ARG A 141 -14.23 -0.73 -14.49
C ARG A 141 -14.89 0.59 -14.89
N GLU A 142 -16.09 0.84 -14.35
CA GLU A 142 -16.87 2.02 -14.68
C GLU A 142 -16.46 3.21 -13.80
N PRO A 143 -16.30 4.43 -14.37
CA PRO A 143 -16.11 5.65 -13.60
C PRO A 143 -17.23 5.84 -12.56
N PHE A 144 -16.89 6.47 -11.44
CA PHE A 144 -17.80 6.69 -10.30
C PHE A 144 -18.37 5.40 -9.69
N SER A 145 -17.77 4.24 -9.96
CA SER A 145 -18.03 3.05 -9.16
C SER A 145 -17.16 3.04 -7.91
N ILE A 146 -17.74 2.55 -6.80
CA ILE A 146 -17.08 2.43 -5.50
C ILE A 146 -17.32 1.03 -4.91
N VAL A 147 -16.29 0.47 -4.29
CA VAL A 147 -16.34 -0.73 -3.46
C VAL A 147 -16.07 -0.29 -2.01
N LEU A 148 -16.95 -0.65 -1.09
CA LEU A 148 -16.84 -0.24 0.32
C LEU A 148 -16.32 -1.39 1.17
N THR A 149 -15.63 -1.10 2.27
CA THR A 149 -15.44 -2.12 3.30
C THR A 149 -16.76 -2.40 4.03
N GLU A 150 -16.85 -3.58 4.65
CA GLU A 150 -18.00 -4.00 5.42
C GLU A 150 -18.40 -2.96 6.47
N LYS A 151 -17.42 -2.47 7.23
CA LYS A 151 -17.63 -1.44 8.25
C LYS A 151 -18.18 -0.15 7.66
N LEU A 152 -17.63 0.34 6.55
CA LEU A 152 -18.09 1.59 5.93
C LEU A 152 -19.49 1.43 5.31
N ALA A 153 -19.78 0.27 4.71
CA ALA A 153 -21.13 -0.05 4.21
C ALA A 153 -22.15 -0.08 5.36
N GLN A 154 -21.81 -0.70 6.50
CA GLN A 154 -22.66 -0.69 7.69
C GLN A 154 -22.87 0.73 8.23
N GLN A 155 -21.86 1.59 8.22
CA GLN A 155 -21.99 2.97 8.67
C GLN A 155 -22.95 3.78 7.81
N PHE A 156 -22.84 3.69 6.48
CA PHE A 156 -23.73 4.42 5.57
C PHE A 156 -25.15 3.84 5.51
N PHE A 157 -25.28 2.52 5.50
CA PHE A 157 -26.51 1.85 5.09
C PHE A 157 -27.16 0.99 6.16
N GLY A 158 -26.54 0.84 7.32
CA GLY A 158 -26.96 -0.10 8.38
C GLY A 158 -26.80 -1.58 8.00
N THR A 159 -26.19 -1.88 6.84
CA THR A 159 -26.05 -3.24 6.31
C THR A 159 -24.85 -3.35 5.36
N ALA A 160 -24.26 -4.54 5.26
CA ALA A 160 -23.25 -4.88 4.25
C ALA A 160 -23.84 -5.14 2.86
N ASN A 161 -25.17 -5.28 2.73
CA ASN A 161 -25.87 -5.41 1.45
C ASN A 161 -26.08 -4.02 0.81
N ALA A 162 -24.98 -3.42 0.35
CA ALA A 162 -24.96 -2.05 -0.15
C ALA A 162 -24.86 -1.93 -1.68
N VAL A 163 -24.63 -3.03 -2.41
CA VAL A 163 -24.50 -3.02 -3.87
C VAL A 163 -25.76 -2.42 -4.53
N GLY A 164 -25.54 -1.55 -5.52
CA GLY A 164 -26.56 -0.79 -6.23
C GLY A 164 -26.99 0.52 -5.55
N LYS A 165 -26.59 0.76 -4.30
CA LYS A 165 -26.85 2.04 -3.62
C LYS A 165 -25.93 3.14 -4.14
N VAL A 166 -26.35 4.40 -3.95
CA VAL A 166 -25.63 5.58 -4.44
C VAL A 166 -25.23 6.46 -3.27
N LEU A 167 -23.96 6.87 -3.27
CA LEU A 167 -23.42 7.90 -2.39
C LEU A 167 -23.23 9.19 -3.19
N ILE A 168 -23.48 10.35 -2.60
CA ILE A 168 -23.20 11.64 -3.23
C ILE A 168 -21.92 12.19 -2.62
N ARG A 169 -20.87 12.35 -3.41
CA ARG A 169 -19.63 12.99 -2.94
C ARG A 169 -19.89 14.48 -2.68
N GLU A 170 -19.08 15.10 -1.83
CA GLU A 170 -19.18 16.53 -1.49
C GLU A 170 -19.21 17.49 -2.71
N ASN A 171 -18.67 17.07 -3.85
CA ASN A 171 -18.68 17.82 -5.10
C ASN A 171 -19.95 17.61 -5.94
N GLY A 172 -20.92 16.84 -5.44
CA GLY A 172 -22.20 16.52 -6.09
C GLY A 172 -22.17 15.31 -7.02
N ASP A 173 -21.01 14.70 -7.29
CA ASP A 173 -20.94 13.53 -8.17
C ASP A 173 -21.54 12.29 -7.48
N PRO A 174 -22.43 11.53 -8.15
CA PRO A 174 -22.97 10.29 -7.63
C PRO A 174 -21.98 9.13 -7.82
N TYR A 175 -21.79 8.34 -6.77
CA TYR A 175 -20.97 7.12 -6.79
C TYR A 175 -21.83 5.89 -6.53
N ILE A 176 -21.78 4.91 -7.41
CA ILE A 176 -22.57 3.68 -7.31
C ILE A 176 -21.74 2.61 -6.59
N VAL A 177 -22.29 2.06 -5.52
CA VAL A 177 -21.68 0.94 -4.81
C VAL A 177 -21.80 -0.32 -5.69
N THR A 178 -20.66 -0.83 -6.15
CA THR A 178 -20.58 -2.00 -7.03
C THR A 178 -20.11 -3.26 -6.32
N GLY A 179 -19.54 -3.11 -5.12
CA GLY A 179 -19.14 -4.23 -4.28
C GLY A 179 -18.99 -3.83 -2.82
N VAL A 180 -18.96 -4.85 -1.98
CA VAL A 180 -18.58 -4.73 -0.57
C VAL A 180 -17.56 -5.82 -0.26
N MET A 181 -16.49 -5.43 0.42
CA MET A 181 -15.38 -6.32 0.80
C MET A 181 -15.16 -6.30 2.30
N ARG A 182 -14.43 -7.29 2.83
CA ARG A 182 -13.98 -7.24 4.23
C ARG A 182 -13.02 -6.09 4.44
N ASP A 183 -12.97 -5.56 5.66
CA ASP A 183 -11.97 -4.58 6.04
C ASP A 183 -10.54 -5.13 5.83
N PRO A 184 -9.59 -4.32 5.34
CA PRO A 184 -8.20 -4.72 5.24
C PRO A 184 -7.67 -5.27 6.59
N PRO A 185 -6.89 -6.37 6.60
CA PRO A 185 -6.26 -6.83 7.81
C PRO A 185 -5.37 -5.74 8.43
N ALA A 186 -5.26 -5.72 9.76
CA ALA A 186 -4.38 -4.74 10.44
C ALA A 186 -2.91 -4.83 9.99
N ALA A 187 -2.46 -6.02 9.60
CA ALA A 187 -1.13 -6.27 9.02
C ALA A 187 -1.16 -6.15 7.48
N SER A 188 -1.65 -5.02 6.98
CA SER A 188 -1.66 -4.64 5.56
C SER A 188 -1.08 -3.23 5.43
N HIS A 189 -0.17 -3.00 4.48
CA HIS A 189 0.31 -1.64 4.21
C HIS A 189 -0.76 -0.78 3.52
N LEU A 190 -1.72 -1.42 2.84
CA LEU A 190 -2.90 -0.76 2.28
C LEU A 190 -4.02 -0.78 3.31
N GLN A 191 -4.17 0.33 4.02
CA GLN A 191 -5.31 0.64 4.86
C GLN A 191 -6.21 1.62 4.11
N PHE A 192 -7.48 1.24 3.93
CA PHE A 192 -8.50 2.02 3.24
C PHE A 192 -9.90 1.56 3.67
N GLU A 193 -10.89 2.42 3.49
CA GLU A 193 -12.29 2.14 3.78
C GLU A 193 -13.12 2.03 2.50
N ALA A 194 -12.59 2.50 1.36
CA ALA A 194 -13.20 2.36 0.05
C ALA A 194 -12.18 2.26 -1.09
N LEU A 195 -12.56 1.55 -2.16
CA LEU A 195 -11.88 1.56 -3.45
C LEU A 195 -12.77 2.23 -4.48
N VAL A 196 -12.23 3.20 -5.22
CA VAL A 196 -12.94 3.95 -6.25
C VAL A 196 -12.30 3.64 -7.60
N ALA A 197 -13.11 3.51 -8.66
CA ALA A 197 -12.57 3.26 -9.99
C ALA A 197 -11.55 4.33 -10.39
N TYR A 198 -10.34 3.92 -10.77
CA TYR A 198 -9.29 4.81 -11.27
C TYR A 198 -9.74 5.60 -12.51
N ALA A 199 -10.61 5.02 -13.34
CA ALA A 199 -11.22 5.67 -14.50
C ALA A 199 -11.96 6.99 -14.13
N THR A 200 -12.38 7.15 -12.88
CA THR A 200 -12.94 8.42 -12.36
C THR A 200 -11.95 9.59 -12.45
N LEU A 201 -10.65 9.32 -12.26
CA LEU A 201 -9.60 10.33 -12.39
C LEU A 201 -9.50 10.84 -13.83
N GLN A 202 -9.67 9.96 -14.84
CA GLN A 202 -9.66 10.37 -16.25
C GLN A 202 -10.84 11.29 -16.57
N VAL A 203 -12.01 11.05 -15.95
CA VAL A 203 -13.16 11.95 -16.09
C VAL A 203 -12.86 13.32 -15.50
N PHE A 204 -12.24 13.39 -14.32
CA PHE A 204 -11.84 14.67 -13.72
C PHE A 204 -10.77 15.39 -14.52
N GLU A 205 -9.77 14.68 -15.03
CA GLU A 205 -8.74 15.23 -15.91
C GLU A 205 -9.37 15.77 -17.21
N THR A 206 -10.38 15.10 -17.77
CA THR A 206 -11.09 15.59 -18.95
C THR A 206 -11.92 16.84 -18.66
N ARG A 207 -12.58 16.90 -17.48
CA ARG A 207 -13.35 18.08 -17.05
C ARG A 207 -12.44 19.30 -16.80
N THR A 208 -11.26 19.06 -16.23
CA THR A 208 -10.26 20.09 -15.92
C THR A 208 -8.85 19.60 -16.32
N PRO A 209 -8.46 19.80 -17.59
CA PRO A 209 -7.18 19.31 -18.11
C PRO A 209 -5.98 19.85 -17.32
N GLY A 210 -5.04 18.96 -16.98
CA GLY A 210 -3.83 19.26 -16.22
C GLY A 210 -4.01 19.30 -14.71
N SER A 211 -5.21 19.05 -14.17
CA SER A 211 -5.47 19.14 -12.72
C SER A 211 -4.89 17.97 -11.91
N LEU A 212 -4.78 16.79 -12.51
CA LEU A 212 -4.30 15.57 -11.86
C LEU A 212 -2.97 15.06 -12.45
N ALA A 213 -2.50 15.71 -13.52
CA ALA A 213 -1.23 15.42 -14.17
C ALA A 213 -1.10 13.92 -14.57
N LEU A 214 -2.18 13.35 -15.13
CA LEU A 214 -2.25 11.92 -15.48
C LEU A 214 -1.30 11.55 -16.64
N ASP A 215 -0.98 12.50 -17.51
CA ASP A 215 -0.07 12.32 -18.64
C ASP A 215 1.33 12.94 -18.39
N ASP A 216 1.56 13.50 -17.21
CA ASP A 216 2.82 14.19 -16.89
C ASP A 216 3.87 13.21 -16.36
N TRP A 217 4.90 12.97 -17.17
CA TRP A 217 6.07 12.18 -16.79
C TRP A 217 6.91 12.81 -15.68
N GLN A 218 6.74 14.11 -15.39
CA GLN A 218 7.46 14.81 -14.33
C GLN A 218 6.69 14.84 -13.00
N TYR A 219 5.47 14.29 -12.95
CA TYR A 219 4.64 14.31 -11.75
C TYR A 219 4.72 12.99 -10.99
N PHE A 220 5.50 12.96 -9.91
CA PHE A 220 5.78 11.75 -9.13
C PHE A 220 5.01 11.66 -7.82
N SER A 221 4.19 12.62 -7.41
CA SER A 221 3.76 12.70 -6.00
C SER A 221 2.58 11.80 -5.61
N SER A 222 1.75 11.37 -6.57
CA SER A 222 0.41 10.87 -6.22
C SER A 222 0.08 9.44 -6.65
N THR A 223 0.85 8.83 -7.56
CA THR A 223 0.52 7.51 -8.13
C THR A 223 1.47 6.45 -7.63
N TYR A 224 0.95 5.41 -6.98
CA TYR A 224 1.72 4.21 -6.66
C TYR A 224 1.45 3.17 -7.76
N THR A 225 2.51 2.60 -8.32
CA THR A 225 2.39 1.55 -9.35
C THR A 225 2.87 0.23 -8.75
N TYR A 226 2.01 -0.78 -8.82
CA TYR A 226 2.32 -2.16 -8.43
C TYR A 226 2.31 -3.05 -9.66
N LEU A 227 3.15 -4.07 -9.65
CA LEU A 227 3.23 -5.07 -10.69
C LEU A 227 3.28 -6.47 -10.09
N LEU A 228 2.75 -7.43 -10.84
CA LEU A 228 2.86 -8.85 -10.58
C LEU A 228 3.80 -9.45 -11.63
N LEU A 229 4.89 -10.04 -11.17
CA LEU A 229 5.84 -10.74 -12.03
C LEU A 229 5.26 -12.07 -12.51
N SER A 230 5.52 -12.47 -13.75
CA SER A 230 5.16 -13.81 -14.26
C SER A 230 5.93 -14.92 -13.53
N GLU A 231 5.39 -16.14 -13.51
CA GLU A 231 5.96 -17.27 -12.73
C GLU A 231 7.41 -17.60 -13.12
N ASP A 232 7.70 -17.58 -14.42
CA ASP A 232 9.01 -17.96 -14.95
C ASP A 232 9.95 -16.76 -15.16
N ALA A 233 9.51 -15.55 -14.81
CA ALA A 233 10.28 -14.35 -15.10
C ALA A 233 11.37 -14.09 -14.05
N ALA A 234 12.60 -13.87 -14.51
CA ALA A 234 13.68 -13.48 -13.63
C ALA A 234 13.53 -12.01 -13.19
N LEU A 235 13.45 -11.77 -11.88
CA LEU A 235 13.41 -10.42 -11.31
C LEU A 235 14.60 -9.54 -11.77
N ALA A 236 15.77 -10.15 -11.95
CA ALA A 236 16.98 -9.46 -12.41
C ALA A 236 16.80 -8.84 -13.80
N ASP A 237 16.13 -9.55 -14.72
CA ASP A 237 15.87 -9.07 -16.07
C ASP A 237 14.91 -7.88 -16.07
N LEU A 238 13.89 -7.91 -15.20
CA LEU A 238 12.97 -6.78 -15.05
C LEU A 238 13.65 -5.57 -14.43
N ARG A 239 14.44 -5.77 -13.37
CA ARG A 239 15.22 -4.68 -12.75
C ARG A 239 16.21 -4.06 -13.73
N HIS A 240 16.90 -4.88 -14.52
CA HIS A 240 17.80 -4.40 -15.57
C HIS A 240 17.02 -3.64 -16.65
N GLY A 241 15.87 -4.17 -17.09
CA GLY A 241 14.96 -3.52 -18.02
C GLY A 241 14.51 -2.14 -17.53
N LEU A 242 14.08 -2.01 -16.28
CA LEU A 242 13.67 -0.74 -15.69
C LEU A 242 14.83 0.27 -15.60
N ALA A 243 16.03 -0.19 -15.22
CA ALA A 243 17.22 0.64 -15.10
C ALA A 243 17.78 1.10 -16.46
N THR A 244 17.64 0.28 -17.50
CA THR A 244 18.19 0.55 -18.85
C THR A 244 17.15 1.12 -19.82
N SER A 245 15.86 1.00 -19.49
CA SER A 245 14.80 1.42 -20.37
C SER A 245 14.99 2.87 -20.79
N LYS A 246 14.87 3.11 -22.10
CA LYS A 246 14.82 4.44 -22.71
C LYS A 246 13.61 5.27 -22.23
N LEU A 247 12.89 4.86 -21.18
CA LEU A 247 11.96 5.70 -20.44
C LEU A 247 12.63 7.03 -20.06
N ARG A 248 13.94 7.01 -19.77
CA ARG A 248 14.79 8.21 -19.57
C ARG A 248 14.74 9.24 -20.71
N GLY A 249 14.52 8.81 -21.96
CA GLY A 249 14.43 9.69 -23.13
C GLY A 249 13.01 10.12 -23.52
N ARG A 250 11.97 9.50 -22.94
CA ARG A 250 10.56 9.92 -23.11
C ARG A 250 10.16 11.04 -22.15
N TYR A 251 10.97 11.31 -21.13
CA TYR A 251 10.97 12.60 -20.45
C TYR A 251 11.38 13.66 -21.49
N HIS A 252 10.42 14.46 -21.94
CA HIS A 252 10.57 15.46 -23.02
C HIS A 252 12.01 15.99 -23.18
N PRO A 253 12.71 15.66 -24.28
CA PRO A 253 14.08 16.14 -24.50
C PRO A 253 14.18 17.68 -24.57
N ASP A 254 13.06 18.36 -24.85
CA ASP A 254 13.00 19.81 -25.12
C ASP A 254 12.47 20.65 -23.96
N ARG A 255 12.15 20.05 -22.80
CA ARG A 255 11.76 20.81 -21.60
C ARG A 255 12.81 20.61 -20.52
N PRO A 256 13.58 21.64 -20.14
CA PRO A 256 14.36 21.55 -18.91
C PRO A 256 13.40 21.16 -17.78
N ASN A 257 13.79 20.21 -16.95
CA ASN A 257 13.02 19.85 -15.75
C ASN A 257 12.65 21.16 -15.03
N LYS A 258 11.37 21.38 -14.74
CA LYS A 258 10.88 22.58 -14.06
C LYS A 258 11.63 22.91 -12.76
N PHE A 259 12.30 21.91 -12.18
CA PHE A 259 13.01 21.97 -10.91
C PHE A 259 14.50 21.55 -11.01
N GLY A 260 15.04 21.26 -12.19
CA GLY A 260 16.44 20.79 -12.32
C GLY A 260 16.70 19.36 -11.80
N GLN A 261 15.63 18.61 -11.47
CA GLN A 261 15.76 17.24 -10.97
C GLN A 261 16.14 16.26 -12.11
N THR A 262 16.95 15.26 -11.80
CA THR A 262 17.22 14.16 -12.72
C THR A 262 16.68 12.88 -12.11
N VAL A 263 15.66 12.28 -12.70
CA VAL A 263 15.25 10.92 -12.33
C VAL A 263 16.42 10.01 -12.69
N GLU A 264 17.06 9.43 -11.68
CA GLU A 264 18.20 8.55 -11.90
C GLU A 264 17.72 7.17 -12.33
N ARG A 265 16.65 6.65 -11.71
CA ARG A 265 16.25 5.25 -11.87
C ARG A 265 14.85 4.93 -11.36
N PHE A 266 14.17 4.01 -12.04
CA PHE A 266 13.09 3.21 -11.46
C PHE A 266 13.63 1.90 -10.92
N ASP A 267 13.13 1.46 -9.76
CA ASP A 267 13.50 0.19 -9.16
C ASP A 267 12.27 -0.51 -8.55
N LEU A 268 12.46 -1.72 -8.03
CA LEU A 268 11.42 -2.57 -7.47
C LEU A 268 11.65 -2.85 -6.00
N GLN A 269 10.62 -2.57 -5.20
CA GLN A 269 10.50 -2.98 -3.82
C GLN A 269 9.51 -4.15 -3.72
N ALA A 270 9.91 -5.27 -3.12
CA ALA A 270 9.00 -6.38 -2.88
C ALA A 270 7.89 -5.95 -1.92
N LEU A 271 6.68 -6.51 -2.10
CA LEU A 271 5.52 -6.20 -1.26
C LEU A 271 5.81 -6.39 0.24
N THR A 272 6.46 -7.50 0.59
CA THR A 272 6.82 -7.83 1.98
C THR A 272 7.88 -6.90 2.58
N ASP A 273 8.59 -6.15 1.75
CA ASP A 273 9.62 -5.20 2.17
C ASP A 273 9.07 -3.76 2.28
N ILE A 274 7.77 -3.54 2.07
CA ILE A 274 7.20 -2.17 2.15
C ILE A 274 7.22 -1.65 3.59
N ASN A 275 6.91 -2.50 4.55
CA ASN A 275 6.74 -2.10 5.95
C ASN A 275 8.07 -1.99 6.73
N LEU A 276 9.05 -2.86 6.44
CA LEU A 276 10.38 -2.87 7.11
C LEU A 276 11.53 -2.41 6.20
N GLY A 277 11.27 -2.10 4.95
CA GLY A 277 12.30 -1.77 3.97
C GLY A 277 12.71 -0.31 4.01
N ARG A 278 13.21 0.15 2.86
CA ARG A 278 13.76 1.49 2.68
C ARG A 278 12.74 2.56 3.06
N GLU A 279 13.20 3.58 3.77
CA GLU A 279 12.42 4.80 3.99
C GLU A 279 12.23 5.51 2.64
N LEU A 280 10.98 5.62 2.22
CA LEU A 280 10.58 6.23 0.97
C LEU A 280 9.61 7.36 1.26
N SER A 281 9.72 8.43 0.51
CA SER A 281 8.80 9.56 0.56
C SER A 281 7.51 9.23 -0.22
N ASN A 282 6.43 9.90 0.21
CA ASN A 282 5.00 9.80 -0.18
C ASN A 282 4.12 8.89 0.67
#